data_AF-A0A954ILW6-F1
#
_entry.id   AF-A0A954ILW6-F1
#
_cell.length_a   1.000
_cell.length_b   1.000
_cell.length_c   1.000
_cell.angle_alpha   90.00
_cell.angle_beta   90.00
_cell.angle_gamma   90.00
#
_symmetry.space_group_name_H-M   'P 1'
#
loop_
_entity.id
_entity.type
_entity.pdbx_description
1 polymer ?
#
loop_
_entity_poly.entity_id
_entity_poly.type
_entity_poly.pdbx_seq_one_letter_code
_entity_poly.pdbx_strand_id
1 'polypeptide(L)'
;MGRLSLAWKILTSGVVAAKVSALLSESAAGKLPAPQAASPSPPPAPIPKKPVRNDAVTLLATLQREARLIDFLKEPIDGYTDAQIGAAVRDIHRDSAAVLERQFAIRPVSEAAEGATIPVPTPVDPAKTKVVGPGAAAAEGKAGKLVHNGWQATKCELPTWTGSDTAAPVIAPAELEVT
;
A
#
# COMPACT_ATOMS: atom_id res chain seq x y z
N MET A 1 -21.10 18.65 44.88
CA MET A 1 -21.25 18.88 46.34
C MET A 1 -20.50 20.16 46.70
N GLY A 2 -21.20 21.19 47.16
CA GLY A 2 -20.71 22.57 47.18
C GLY A 2 -19.78 22.91 48.35
N ARG A 3 -18.91 23.90 48.14
CA ARG A 3 -17.95 24.47 49.11
C ARG A 3 -18.57 24.83 50.47
N LEU A 4 -19.85 25.17 50.49
CA LEU A 4 -20.64 25.48 51.70
C LEU A 4 -20.78 24.27 52.64
N SER A 5 -20.90 23.05 52.11
CA SER A 5 -20.98 21.83 52.92
C SER A 5 -19.64 21.48 53.57
N LEU A 6 -18.53 21.83 52.92
CA LEU A 6 -17.19 21.64 53.47
C LEU A 6 -16.91 22.62 54.62
N ALA A 7 -17.29 23.89 54.47
CA ALA A 7 -17.13 24.90 55.50
C ALA A 7 -17.90 24.54 56.78
N TRP A 8 -19.14 24.04 56.65
CA TRP A 8 -19.92 23.57 57.80
C TRP A 8 -19.24 22.40 58.53
N LYS A 9 -18.72 21.42 57.78
CA LYS A 9 -18.02 20.26 58.37
C LYS A 9 -16.72 20.62 59.07
N ILE A 10 -16.01 21.67 58.61
CA ILE A 10 -14.82 22.20 59.28
C ILE A 10 -15.21 22.83 60.62
N LEU A 11 -16.31 23.59 60.67
CA LEU A 11 -16.78 24.26 61.89
C LEU A 11 -17.33 23.27 62.93
N THR A 12 -18.01 22.20 62.50
CA THR A 12 -18.68 21.27 63.43
C THR A 12 -17.85 20.03 63.78
N SER A 13 -16.67 19.84 63.19
CA SER A 13 -15.81 18.68 63.46
C SER A 13 -14.35 19.06 63.61
N GLY A 14 -13.84 18.96 64.84
CA GLY A 14 -12.43 19.22 65.15
C GLY A 14 -11.45 18.31 64.39
N VAL A 15 -11.86 17.09 64.05
CA VAL A 15 -11.03 16.14 63.29
C VAL A 15 -10.86 16.59 61.84
N VAL A 16 -11.91 17.13 61.22
CA VAL A 16 -11.85 17.64 59.85
C VAL A 16 -11.08 18.95 59.81
N ALA A 17 -11.29 19.84 60.79
CA ALA A 17 -10.52 21.07 60.92
C ALA A 17 -9.00 20.81 61.06
N ALA A 18 -8.61 19.85 61.89
CA ALA A 18 -7.21 19.49 62.09
C ALA A 18 -6.54 19.00 60.78
N LYS A 19 -7.24 18.18 59.98
CA LYS A 19 -6.72 17.69 58.70
C LYS A 19 -6.56 18.80 57.66
N VAL A 20 -7.52 19.72 57.58
CA VAL A 20 -7.45 20.86 56.65
C VAL A 20 -6.32 21.82 57.07
N SER A 21 -6.16 22.07 58.37
CA SER A 21 -5.05 22.87 58.90
C SER A 21 -3.69 22.25 58.59
N ALA A 22 -3.54 20.94 58.80
CA ALA A 22 -2.30 20.21 58.49
C ALA A 22 -1.92 20.31 57.01
N LEU A 23 -2.88 20.14 56.10
CA LEU A 23 -2.64 20.25 54.65
C LEU A 23 -2.28 21.68 54.22
N LEU A 24 -2.91 22.69 54.81
CA LEU A 24 -2.57 24.10 54.56
C LEU A 24 -1.19 24.45 55.13
N SER A 25 -0.81 23.88 56.27
CA SER A 25 0.53 24.02 56.85
C SER A 25 1.61 23.27 56.04
N GLU A 26 1.32 22.08 55.51
CA GLU A 26 2.23 21.34 54.62
C GLU A 26 2.44 22.06 53.28
N SER A 27 1.39 22.69 52.74
CA SER A 27 1.50 23.51 51.53
C SER A 27 2.25 24.84 51.77
N ALA A 28 2.23 25.37 53.00
CA ALA A 28 2.99 26.56 53.39
C ALA A 28 4.47 26.25 53.76
N ALA A 29 4.77 25.00 54.14
CA ALA A 29 6.10 24.55 54.55
C ALA A 29 6.99 24.06 53.39
N GLY A 30 6.71 24.47 52.14
CA GLY A 30 7.69 24.55 51.05
C GLY A 30 8.59 23.33 50.79
N LYS A 31 8.13 22.10 51.07
CA LYS A 31 8.93 20.89 50.87
C LYS A 31 8.57 20.23 49.55
N LEU A 32 9.08 20.81 48.46
CA LEU A 32 9.16 20.13 47.17
C LEU A 32 10.08 18.90 47.33
N PRO A 33 9.66 17.69 46.90
CA PRO A 33 10.57 16.57 46.79
C PRO A 33 11.63 16.89 45.73
N ALA A 34 12.90 16.66 46.04
CA ALA A 34 13.99 16.79 45.07
C ALA A 34 13.75 15.83 43.86
N PRO A 35 14.11 16.22 42.63
CA PRO A 35 13.94 15.36 41.46
C PRO A 35 14.75 14.08 41.63
N GLN A 36 14.07 12.95 41.78
CA GLN A 36 14.70 11.65 41.72
C GLN A 36 15.19 11.46 40.28
N ALA A 37 16.51 11.37 40.09
CA ALA A 37 17.10 11.11 38.78
C ALA A 37 16.51 9.81 38.22
N ALA A 38 15.76 9.93 37.12
CA ALA A 38 15.13 8.80 36.45
C ALA A 38 16.23 7.83 36.00
N SER A 39 16.14 6.57 36.44
CA SER A 39 16.92 5.49 35.85
C SER A 39 16.60 5.40 34.35
N PRO A 40 17.59 5.15 33.47
CA PRO A 40 17.33 5.06 32.04
C PRO A 40 16.36 3.91 31.76
N SER A 41 15.23 4.24 31.13
CA SER A 41 14.27 3.24 30.65
C SER A 41 14.96 2.23 29.75
N PRO A 42 14.66 0.92 29.87
CA PRO A 42 15.18 -0.09 28.94
C PRO A 42 14.79 0.28 27.51
N PRO A 43 15.66 0.02 26.52
CA PRO A 43 15.38 0.34 25.12
C PRO A 43 14.07 -0.32 24.68
N PRO A 44 13.25 0.37 23.86
CA PRO A 44 11.98 -0.17 23.39
C PRO A 44 12.21 -1.53 22.72
N ALA A 45 11.38 -2.51 23.09
CA ALA A 45 11.39 -3.83 22.48
C ALA A 45 11.28 -3.70 20.95
N PRO A 46 12.04 -4.48 20.16
CA PRO A 46 11.99 -4.40 18.71
C PRO A 46 10.57 -4.65 18.23
N ILE A 47 9.99 -3.67 17.54
CA ILE A 47 8.69 -3.78 16.87
C ILE A 47 8.79 -4.97 15.90
N PRO A 48 7.89 -5.96 15.96
CA PRO A 48 7.92 -7.08 15.03
C PRO A 48 7.84 -6.53 13.60
N LYS A 49 8.84 -6.88 12.78
CA LYS A 49 8.87 -6.48 11.37
C LYS A 49 7.62 -7.05 10.69
N LYS A 50 6.83 -6.18 10.07
CA LYS A 50 5.68 -6.63 9.28
C LYS A 50 6.18 -7.59 8.18
N PRO A 51 5.53 -8.74 7.98
CA PRO A 51 5.82 -9.63 6.88
C PRO A 51 5.83 -8.88 5.55
N VAL A 52 6.90 -9.02 4.78
CA VAL A 52 7.07 -8.34 3.49
C VAL A 52 6.81 -9.35 2.37
N ARG A 53 5.73 -9.12 1.62
CA ARG A 53 5.45 -9.85 0.38
C ARG A 53 6.00 -9.07 -0.80
N ASN A 54 6.51 -9.78 -1.80
CA ASN A 54 6.95 -9.18 -3.05
C ASN A 54 5.75 -8.60 -3.81
N ASP A 55 5.87 -7.34 -4.24
CA ASP A 55 4.85 -6.59 -4.97
C ASP A 55 4.36 -7.30 -6.25
N ALA A 56 5.22 -8.02 -6.96
CA ALA A 56 4.82 -8.83 -8.11
C ALA A 56 3.88 -9.98 -7.71
N VAL A 57 4.11 -10.60 -6.55
CA VAL A 57 3.24 -11.66 -6.01
C VAL A 57 1.93 -11.06 -5.48
N THR A 58 1.96 -9.82 -4.99
CA THR A 58 0.75 -9.06 -4.64
C THR A 58 -0.08 -8.75 -5.89
N LEU A 59 0.54 -8.26 -6.97
CA LEU A 59 -0.12 -8.02 -8.25
C LEU A 59 -0.77 -9.30 -8.80
N LEU A 60 -0.02 -10.40 -8.85
CA LEU A 60 -0.53 -11.70 -9.30
C LEU A 60 -1.71 -12.20 -8.46
N ALA A 61 -1.67 -11.99 -7.15
CA ALA A 61 -2.77 -12.36 -6.27
C ALA A 61 -4.02 -11.50 -6.51
N THR A 62 -3.85 -10.19 -6.73
CA THR A 62 -4.98 -9.31 -7.10
C THR A 62 -5.61 -9.74 -8.42
N LEU A 63 -4.79 -9.98 -9.45
CA LEU A 63 -5.26 -10.43 -10.77
C LEU A 63 -5.95 -11.80 -10.72
N GLN A 64 -5.42 -12.72 -9.91
CA GLN A 64 -6.06 -14.03 -9.74
C GLN A 64 -7.39 -13.92 -8.99
N ARG A 65 -7.41 -13.21 -7.86
CA ARG A 65 -8.61 -13.07 -7.01
C ARG A 65 -9.75 -12.35 -7.71
N GLU A 66 -9.45 -11.33 -8.49
CA GLU A 66 -10.47 -10.46 -9.10
C GLU A 66 -10.77 -10.83 -10.56
N ALA A 67 -9.87 -11.49 -11.27
CA ALA A 67 -10.02 -11.76 -12.70
C ALA A 67 -9.73 -13.21 -13.14
N ARG A 68 -9.38 -14.12 -12.21
CA ARG A 68 -9.02 -15.52 -12.50
C ARG A 68 -7.93 -15.69 -13.58
N LEU A 69 -7.05 -14.70 -13.71
CA LEU A 69 -6.07 -14.65 -14.79
C LEU A 69 -5.14 -15.88 -14.80
N ILE A 70 -4.68 -16.33 -13.63
CA ILE A 70 -3.72 -17.43 -13.55
C ILE A 70 -4.41 -18.76 -13.86
N ASP A 71 -5.63 -18.97 -13.38
CA ASP A 71 -6.40 -20.17 -13.74
C ASP A 71 -6.61 -20.24 -15.26
N PHE A 72 -7.01 -19.13 -15.88
CA PHE A 72 -7.22 -19.06 -17.31
C PHE A 72 -5.96 -19.39 -18.11
N LEU A 73 -4.79 -18.84 -17.73
CA LEU A 73 -3.53 -19.11 -18.42
C LEU A 73 -2.98 -20.52 -18.17
N LYS A 74 -3.45 -21.20 -17.12
CA LYS A 74 -3.04 -22.56 -16.75
C LYS A 74 -4.00 -23.63 -17.29
N GLU A 75 -5.17 -23.22 -17.76
CA GLU A 75 -6.15 -24.08 -18.41
C GLU A 75 -5.70 -24.40 -19.85
N PRO A 76 -5.60 -25.68 -20.25
CA PRO A 76 -5.33 -26.04 -21.64
C PRO A 76 -6.56 -25.73 -22.50
N ILE A 77 -6.40 -24.84 -23.49
CA ILE A 77 -7.53 -24.38 -24.31
C ILE A 77 -7.69 -25.10 -25.66
N ASP A 78 -6.78 -26.02 -26.00
CA ASP A 78 -6.72 -26.67 -27.33
C ASP A 78 -8.01 -27.42 -27.73
N GLY A 79 -8.80 -27.86 -26.73
CA GLY A 79 -10.05 -28.58 -26.94
C GLY A 79 -11.31 -27.70 -27.01
N TYR A 80 -11.19 -26.39 -26.80
CA TYR A 80 -12.33 -25.48 -26.77
C TYR A 80 -12.52 -24.79 -28.12
N THR A 81 -13.77 -24.56 -28.48
CA THR A 81 -14.11 -23.73 -29.64
C THR A 81 -13.90 -22.25 -29.35
N ASP A 82 -13.67 -21.44 -30.39
CA ASP A 82 -13.57 -19.98 -30.28
C ASP A 82 -14.77 -19.36 -29.55
N ALA A 83 -15.98 -19.93 -29.73
CA ALA A 83 -17.18 -19.46 -29.05
C ALA A 83 -17.13 -19.71 -27.53
N GLN A 84 -16.63 -20.88 -27.10
CA GLN A 84 -16.45 -21.21 -25.69
C GLN A 84 -15.36 -20.37 -25.04
N ILE A 85 -14.21 -20.21 -25.72
CA ILE A 85 -13.13 -19.34 -25.25
C ILE A 85 -13.65 -17.91 -25.15
N GLY A 86 -14.32 -17.41 -26.19
CA GLY A 86 -14.91 -16.09 -26.23
C GLY A 86 -15.95 -15.85 -25.13
N ALA A 87 -16.71 -16.87 -24.72
CA ALA A 87 -17.67 -16.76 -23.63
C ALA A 87 -16.97 -16.53 -22.28
N ALA A 88 -15.89 -17.25 -21.99
CA ALA A 88 -15.16 -17.14 -20.72
C ALA A 88 -14.21 -15.93 -20.66
N VAL A 89 -13.48 -15.65 -21.74
CA VAL A 89 -12.38 -14.67 -21.74
C VAL A 89 -12.85 -13.23 -21.58
N ARG A 90 -14.10 -12.91 -21.94
CA ARG A 90 -14.64 -11.54 -21.86
C ARG A 90 -14.64 -11.00 -20.43
N ASP A 91 -15.04 -11.84 -19.48
CA ASP A 91 -15.06 -11.47 -18.06
C ASP A 91 -13.63 -11.32 -17.53
N ILE A 92 -12.77 -12.32 -17.79
CA ILE A 92 -11.36 -12.32 -17.40
C ILE A 92 -10.63 -11.08 -17.95
N HIS A 93 -10.87 -10.74 -19.21
CA HIS A 93 -10.29 -9.56 -19.86
C HIS A 93 -10.76 -8.27 -19.20
N ARG A 94 -12.08 -8.09 -19.06
CA ARG A 94 -12.67 -6.89 -18.44
C ARG A 94 -12.13 -6.69 -17.03
N ASP A 95 -12.10 -7.75 -16.23
CA ASP A 95 -11.76 -7.65 -14.82
C ASP A 95 -10.24 -7.48 -14.63
N SER A 96 -9.42 -8.12 -15.49
CA SER A 96 -7.97 -7.86 -15.54
C SER A 96 -7.67 -6.40 -15.91
N ALA A 97 -8.37 -5.87 -16.92
CA ALA A 97 -8.22 -4.48 -17.32
C ALA A 97 -8.62 -3.52 -16.20
N ALA A 98 -9.70 -3.81 -15.46
CA ALA A 98 -10.12 -3.02 -14.31
C ALA A 98 -9.08 -3.01 -13.19
N VAL A 99 -8.45 -4.17 -12.90
CA VAL A 99 -7.35 -4.27 -11.93
C VAL A 99 -6.14 -3.43 -12.36
N LEU A 100 -5.74 -3.50 -13.62
CA LEU A 100 -4.60 -2.74 -14.14
C LEU A 100 -4.88 -1.24 -14.17
N GLU A 101 -6.08 -0.82 -14.56
CA GLU A 101 -6.47 0.59 -14.53
C GLU A 101 -6.47 1.13 -13.09
N ARG A 102 -7.07 0.38 -12.16
CA ARG A 102 -7.15 0.78 -10.75
C ARG A 102 -5.78 0.87 -10.09
N GLN A 103 -4.84 -0.02 -10.38
CA GLN A 103 -3.54 -0.05 -9.70
C GLN A 103 -2.46 0.79 -10.41
N PHE A 104 -2.54 0.93 -11.74
CA PHE A 104 -1.45 1.52 -12.53
C PHE A 104 -1.84 2.67 -13.46
N ALA A 105 -3.13 2.81 -13.81
CA ALA A 105 -3.62 3.76 -14.80
C ALA A 105 -2.70 3.82 -16.03
N ILE A 106 -2.66 2.72 -16.78
CA ILE A 106 -1.72 2.51 -17.88
C ILE A 106 -2.07 3.45 -19.04
N ARG A 107 -1.08 4.21 -19.52
CA ARG A 107 -1.23 5.20 -20.59
C ARG A 107 -0.15 5.02 -21.66
N PRO A 108 -0.37 5.51 -22.89
CA PRO A 108 0.67 5.54 -23.89
C PRO A 108 1.90 6.33 -23.44
N VAL A 109 3.09 5.93 -23.88
CA VAL A 109 4.31 6.75 -23.75
C VAL A 109 4.29 7.89 -24.77
N SER A 110 3.77 7.63 -25.97
CA SER A 110 3.56 8.63 -27.02
C SER A 110 2.07 8.77 -27.36
N GLU A 111 1.54 9.99 -27.32
CA GLU A 111 0.14 10.28 -27.69
C GLU A 111 -0.09 10.33 -29.22
N ALA A 112 0.97 10.24 -30.01
CA ALA A 112 0.82 10.18 -31.46
C ALA A 112 0.17 8.86 -31.89
N ALA A 113 -0.61 8.90 -32.97
CA ALA A 113 -1.18 7.71 -33.56
C ALA A 113 -0.07 6.78 -34.07
N GLU A 114 -0.27 5.47 -33.93
CA GLU A 114 0.60 4.50 -34.59
C GLU A 114 0.60 4.74 -36.10
N GLY A 115 1.80 4.78 -36.66
CA GLY A 115 2.05 5.12 -38.05
C GLY A 115 2.30 6.60 -38.33
N ALA A 116 2.11 7.49 -37.35
CA ALA A 116 2.48 8.90 -37.50
C ALA A 116 4.00 9.08 -37.57
N THR A 117 4.42 10.10 -38.32
CA THR A 117 5.82 10.54 -38.35
C THR A 117 6.08 11.49 -37.19
N ILE A 118 6.98 11.12 -36.29
CA ILE A 118 7.36 11.89 -35.10
C ILE A 118 8.88 12.08 -35.06
N PRO A 119 9.40 13.15 -34.44
CA PRO A 119 10.83 13.28 -34.22
C PRO A 119 11.33 12.19 -33.26
N VAL A 120 12.46 11.58 -33.58
CA VAL A 120 13.19 10.69 -32.67
C VAL A 120 13.87 11.56 -31.60
N PRO A 121 13.65 11.28 -30.30
CA PRO A 121 14.26 12.05 -29.21
C PRO A 121 15.78 12.14 -29.31
N THR A 122 16.35 13.22 -28.78
CA THR A 122 17.80 13.40 -28.63
C THR A 122 18.10 13.87 -27.20
N PRO A 123 18.87 13.13 -26.38
CA PRO A 123 19.32 11.75 -26.65
C PRO A 123 18.16 10.74 -26.61
N VAL A 124 18.32 9.59 -27.28
CA VAL A 124 17.38 8.47 -27.12
C VAL A 124 17.60 7.81 -25.76
N ASP A 125 16.56 7.78 -24.93
CA ASP A 125 16.51 6.95 -23.73
C ASP A 125 16.00 5.55 -24.09
N PRO A 126 16.85 4.50 -24.07
CA PRO A 126 16.45 3.14 -24.45
C PRO A 126 15.43 2.52 -23.48
N ALA A 127 15.26 3.07 -22.27
CA ALA A 127 14.21 2.63 -21.35
C ALA A 127 12.81 3.15 -21.75
N LYS A 128 12.74 4.21 -22.56
CA LYS A 128 11.47 4.83 -22.99
C LYS A 128 11.19 4.67 -24.47
N THR A 129 12.22 4.69 -25.30
CA THR A 129 12.10 4.70 -26.76
C THR A 129 13.05 3.69 -27.36
N LYS A 130 12.48 2.68 -28.03
CA LYS A 130 13.26 1.73 -28.84
C LYS A 130 13.18 2.14 -30.30
N VAL A 131 14.30 2.60 -30.86
CA VAL A 131 14.41 2.87 -32.30
C VAL A 131 14.72 1.56 -33.03
N VAL A 132 13.93 1.23 -34.05
CA VAL A 132 14.07 0.01 -34.86
C VAL A 132 14.22 0.34 -36.34
N GLY A 133 14.91 -0.54 -37.07
CA GLY A 133 15.08 -0.45 -38.53
C GLY A 133 16.47 0.02 -39.00
N PRO A 134 16.69 0.07 -40.32
CA PRO A 134 17.95 0.52 -40.91
C PRO A 134 18.27 1.96 -40.49
N GLY A 135 19.48 2.18 -39.98
CA GLY A 135 19.93 3.52 -39.55
C GLY A 135 19.52 3.91 -38.13
N ALA A 136 19.00 3.00 -37.31
CA ALA A 136 18.65 3.25 -35.90
C ALA A 136 19.82 3.88 -35.10
N ALA A 137 21.06 3.47 -35.38
CA ALA A 137 22.26 4.00 -34.71
C ALA A 137 22.52 5.50 -34.96
N ALA A 138 21.93 6.08 -36.00
CA ALA A 138 22.08 7.49 -36.35
C ALA A 138 20.71 8.19 -36.52
N ALA A 139 19.70 7.71 -35.78
CA ALA A 139 18.31 8.18 -35.90
C ALA A 139 17.99 9.40 -35.03
N GLU A 140 18.81 9.70 -34.02
CA GLU A 140 18.64 10.85 -33.14
C GLU A 140 18.44 12.15 -33.94
N GLY A 141 17.40 12.91 -33.58
CA GLY A 141 17.05 14.17 -34.24
C GLY A 141 16.42 14.02 -35.63
N LYS A 142 16.27 12.80 -36.16
CA LYS A 142 15.57 12.54 -37.44
C LYS A 142 14.09 12.26 -37.19
N ALA A 143 13.29 12.34 -38.25
CA ALA A 143 11.92 11.87 -38.23
C ALA A 143 11.86 10.34 -38.33
N GLY A 144 11.01 9.71 -37.52
CA GLY A 144 10.74 8.29 -37.50
C GLY A 144 9.24 8.01 -37.53
N LYS A 145 8.84 6.82 -37.99
CA LYS A 145 7.45 6.38 -37.93
C LYS A 145 7.20 5.69 -36.58
N LEU A 146 6.22 6.16 -35.81
CA LEU A 146 5.83 5.50 -34.56
C LEU A 146 5.23 4.13 -34.91
N VAL A 147 5.85 3.04 -34.45
CA VAL A 147 5.37 1.67 -34.71
C VAL A 147 4.44 1.18 -33.60
N HIS A 148 4.77 1.53 -32.36
CA HIS A 148 3.98 1.20 -31.17
C HIS A 148 4.12 2.36 -30.19
N ASN A 149 3.00 2.83 -29.65
CA ASN A 149 2.93 3.98 -28.73
C ASN A 149 3.62 3.74 -27.37
N GLY A 150 3.86 2.47 -27.02
CA GLY A 150 4.43 2.08 -25.74
C GLY A 150 3.41 2.21 -24.61
N TRP A 151 3.74 1.70 -23.43
CA TRP A 151 2.88 1.77 -22.26
C TRP A 151 3.69 2.22 -21.04
N GLN A 152 3.13 3.15 -20.27
CA GLN A 152 3.66 3.62 -19.00
C GLN A 152 2.57 3.56 -17.93
N ALA A 153 2.94 3.18 -16.71
CA ALA A 153 2.10 3.34 -15.54
C ALA A 153 2.17 4.81 -15.08
N THR A 154 1.02 5.43 -14.82
CA THR A 154 0.97 6.80 -14.28
C THR A 154 0.80 6.83 -12.76
N LYS A 155 0.51 5.67 -12.17
CA LYS A 155 0.53 5.42 -10.72
C LYS A 155 0.97 3.99 -10.42
N CYS A 156 1.20 3.68 -9.15
CA CYS A 156 1.49 2.32 -8.69
C CYS A 156 0.91 2.16 -7.28
N GLU A 157 -0.28 1.60 -7.18
CA GLU A 157 -1.05 1.46 -5.95
C GLU A 157 -1.41 -0.01 -5.75
N LEU A 158 -0.63 -0.72 -4.94
CA LEU A 158 -0.86 -2.12 -4.62
C LEU A 158 -1.52 -2.27 -3.24
N PRO A 159 -2.38 -3.29 -3.03
CA PRO A 159 -2.97 -3.55 -1.74
C PRO A 159 -1.91 -3.98 -0.71
N THR A 160 -2.02 -3.48 0.52
CA THR A 160 -1.17 -3.92 1.63
C THR A 160 -1.45 -5.37 1.99
N TRP A 161 -0.41 -6.21 1.97
CA TRP A 161 -0.51 -7.61 2.38
C TRP A 161 -0.31 -7.79 3.89
N THR A 162 -1.06 -8.71 4.50
CA THR A 162 -1.13 -8.91 5.96
C THR A 162 -0.95 -10.36 6.42
N GLY A 163 -0.38 -11.23 5.58
CA GLY A 163 -0.18 -12.65 5.90
C GLY A 163 1.11 -12.93 6.69
N SER A 164 1.41 -14.21 6.94
CA SER A 164 2.66 -14.67 7.55
C SER A 164 3.77 -14.82 6.51
N ASP A 165 5.05 -14.69 6.91
CA ASP A 165 6.20 -14.86 5.99
C ASP A 165 6.15 -16.15 5.16
N THR A 166 5.67 -17.25 5.76
CA THR A 166 5.48 -18.54 5.07
C THR A 166 4.41 -18.51 3.97
N ALA A 167 3.41 -17.64 4.10
CA ALA A 167 2.37 -17.41 3.11
C ALA A 167 2.71 -16.28 2.11
N ALA A 168 3.84 -15.58 2.27
CA ALA A 168 4.28 -14.53 1.36
C ALA A 168 4.32 -14.96 -0.11
N PRO A 169 4.79 -16.18 -0.48
CA PRO A 169 4.80 -16.60 -1.88
C PRO A 169 3.45 -17.13 -2.40
N VAL A 170 2.45 -17.33 -1.53
CA VAL A 170 1.16 -17.93 -1.93
C VAL A 170 0.32 -16.94 -2.72
N ILE A 171 0.05 -17.23 -3.99
CA ILE A 171 -0.76 -16.35 -4.86
C ILE A 171 -2.25 -16.51 -4.60
N ALA A 172 -2.73 -17.75 -4.55
CA ALA A 172 -4.09 -18.12 -4.16
C ALA A 172 -4.03 -19.30 -3.20
N PRO A 173 -4.84 -19.31 -2.12
CA PRO A 173 -4.89 -20.43 -1.18
C PRO A 173 -5.50 -21.67 -1.84
N ALA A 174 -5.12 -22.85 -1.37
CA ALA A 174 -5.84 -24.08 -1.70
C ALA A 174 -7.16 -24.12 -0.91
N GLU A 175 -8.24 -24.52 -1.57
CA GLU A 175 -9.56 -24.71 -0.95
C GLU A 175 -9.77 -26.20 -0.64
N LEU A 176 -10.24 -26.49 0.57
CA LEU A 176 -10.47 -27.85 1.08
C LEU A 176 -11.91 -27.93 1.55
N GLU A 177 -12.67 -28.88 1.02
CA GLU A 177 -14.01 -29.23 1.51
C GLU A 177 -13.88 -30.27 2.63
N VAL A 178 -14.59 -30.06 3.74
CA VAL A 178 -14.61 -31.00 4.87
C VAL A 178 -15.73 -32.00 4.64
N THR A 179 -15.41 -33.29 4.76
CA THR A 179 -16.33 -34.44 4.67
C THR A 179 -16.83 -34.88 6.04
#